data_AF-A0A6I9HWM5-F1
#
_entry.id   AF-A0A6I9HWM5-F1
#
_cell.length_a   1.000
_cell.length_b   1.000
_cell.length_c   1.000
_cell.angle_alpha   90.00
_cell.angle_beta   90.00
_cell.angle_gamma   90.00
#
_symmetry.space_group_name_H-M   'P 1'
#
loop_
_entity.id
_entity.type
_entity.pdbx_description
1 polymer ?
#
loop_
_entity_poly.entity_id
_entity_poly.type
_entity_poly.pdbx_seq_one_letter_code
_entity_poly.pdbx_strand_id
1 'polypeptide(L)'
;LTQRLVFDLPVFHPLVDPLSGELDVKRAFAKWRRNHNHIWQVLMYARRVFYKIDTTSPLNPEAAVLYEKDVQLFKSKVIDSVKLCSSHLFDQPKIEDPYAIIFSPWNPAIHDEAREKMLTQKVRAKFTFSL
;
A
#
# COMPACT_ATOMS: atom_id res chain seq x y z
N LEU A 1 -2.28 16.88 -14.74
CA LEU A 1 -2.86 15.89 -13.81
C LEU A 1 -1.70 15.13 -13.19
N THR A 2 -1.50 15.34 -11.90
CA THR A 2 -0.49 14.62 -11.11
C THR A 2 -1.25 13.55 -10.35
N GLN A 3 -0.85 12.28 -10.49
CA GLN A 3 -1.51 11.21 -9.76
C GLN A 3 -1.12 11.30 -8.29
N ARG A 4 -2.10 11.12 -7.42
CA ARG A 4 -1.95 11.19 -5.97
C ARG A 4 -2.25 9.82 -5.39
N LEU A 5 -1.54 9.47 -4.32
CA LEU A 5 -1.84 8.31 -3.48
C LEU A 5 -2.06 8.85 -2.08
N VAL A 6 -3.25 8.60 -1.53
CA VAL A 6 -3.68 9.12 -0.23
C VAL A 6 -4.11 7.94 0.62
N PHE A 7 -3.63 7.89 1.85
CA PHE A 7 -4.08 6.93 2.84
C PHE A 7 -5.28 7.51 3.60
N ASP A 8 -6.39 6.76 3.63
CA ASP A 8 -7.60 7.17 4.37
C ASP A 8 -7.43 7.08 5.88
N LEU A 9 -6.53 6.21 6.34
CA LEU A 9 -6.17 6.03 7.74
C LEU A 9 -4.76 6.57 8.00
N PRO A 10 -4.48 7.12 9.19
CA PRO A 10 -3.17 7.67 9.52
C PRO A 10 -2.05 6.65 9.42
N VAL A 11 -1.08 6.91 8.54
CA VAL A 11 0.13 6.10 8.38
C VAL A 11 1.33 6.88 8.91
N PHE A 12 1.97 6.35 9.97
CA PHE A 12 3.19 6.95 10.52
C PHE A 12 4.42 6.61 9.68
N HIS A 13 4.79 7.50 8.76
CA HIS A 13 5.93 7.29 7.85
C HIS A 13 6.56 8.62 7.40
N PRO A 14 7.89 8.74 7.24
CA PRO A 14 8.55 10.01 6.86
C PRO A 14 8.07 10.65 5.57
N LEU A 15 7.66 9.84 4.59
CA LEU A 15 7.21 10.28 3.26
C LEU A 15 5.68 10.41 3.12
N VAL A 16 4.93 10.25 4.21
CA VAL A 16 3.47 10.44 4.22
C VAL A 16 3.18 11.72 4.98
N ASP A 17 2.43 12.62 4.37
CA ASP A 17 1.98 13.84 5.04
C ASP A 17 1.01 13.48 6.19
N PRO A 18 1.29 13.89 7.44
CA PRO A 18 0.52 13.44 8.60
C PRO A 18 -0.88 14.05 8.69
N LEU A 19 -1.17 15.11 7.92
CA LEU A 19 -2.47 15.79 7.95
C LEU A 19 -3.40 15.32 6.84
N SER A 20 -2.87 15.20 5.63
CA SER A 20 -3.63 14.84 4.43
C SER A 20 -3.58 13.35 4.09
N GLY A 21 -2.62 12.60 4.64
CA GLY A 21 -2.38 11.19 4.30
C GLY A 21 -1.73 10.99 2.92
N GLU A 22 -1.32 12.06 2.23
CA GLU A 22 -0.72 11.95 0.90
C GLU A 22 0.71 11.40 0.97
N LEU A 23 1.00 10.38 0.17
CA LEU A 23 2.35 9.87 -0.04
C LEU A 23 3.12 10.77 -1.02
N ASP A 24 4.39 11.05 -0.74
CA ASP A 24 5.27 11.81 -1.64
C ASP A 24 5.67 11.01 -2.89
N VAL A 25 4.73 10.88 -3.83
CA VAL A 25 4.94 10.24 -5.13
C VAL A 25 5.73 11.13 -6.11
N LYS A 26 5.81 12.44 -5.85
CA LYS A 26 6.51 13.40 -6.73
C LYS A 26 8.01 13.17 -6.78
N ARG A 27 8.59 12.59 -5.71
CA ARG A 27 9.98 12.13 -5.69
C ARG A 27 10.32 11.15 -6.81
N ALA A 28 9.43 10.20 -7.07
CA ALA A 28 9.62 9.21 -8.13
C ALA A 28 9.02 9.67 -9.48
N PHE A 29 7.98 10.51 -9.43
CA PHE A 29 7.19 10.91 -10.60
C PHE A 29 7.01 12.43 -10.68
N ALA A 30 8.11 13.18 -10.73
CA ALA A 30 8.09 14.65 -10.77
C ALA A 30 7.23 15.22 -11.91
N LYS A 31 7.21 14.53 -13.07
CA LYS A 31 6.32 14.82 -14.19
C LYS A 31 5.67 13.56 -14.70
N TRP A 32 4.34 13.49 -14.63
CA TRP A 32 3.58 12.37 -15.15
C TRP A 32 3.62 12.31 -16.69
N ARG A 33 4.09 11.20 -17.23
CA ARG A 33 4.15 10.91 -18.67
C ARG A 33 3.15 9.80 -19.00
N ARG A 34 2.04 10.14 -19.66
CA ARG A 34 0.90 9.23 -19.92
C ARG A 34 1.28 7.92 -20.62
N ASN A 35 2.31 7.95 -21.47
CA ASN A 35 2.76 6.79 -22.24
C ASN A 35 3.86 5.96 -21.55
N HIS A 36 4.31 6.39 -20.36
CA HIS A 36 5.38 5.71 -19.63
C HIS A 36 5.02 5.41 -18.17
N ASN A 37 4.15 6.25 -17.58
CA ASN A 37 3.76 6.16 -16.19
C ASN A 37 2.41 5.50 -16.06
N HIS A 38 2.37 4.50 -15.19
CA HIS A 38 1.18 3.68 -14.95
C HIS A 38 0.93 3.57 -13.44
N ILE A 39 -0.34 3.37 -13.07
CA ILE A 39 -0.77 3.25 -11.67
C ILE A 39 0.00 2.14 -10.94
N TRP A 40 0.28 1.01 -11.59
CA TRP A 40 1.03 -0.08 -10.97
C TRP A 40 2.44 0.33 -10.54
N GLN A 41 3.08 1.28 -11.23
CA GLN A 41 4.40 1.79 -10.84
C GLN A 41 4.30 2.64 -9.57
N VAL A 42 3.21 3.39 -9.40
CA VAL A 42 2.92 4.13 -8.16
C VAL A 42 2.73 3.14 -7.00
N LEU A 43 2.02 2.03 -7.23
CA LEU A 43 1.86 0.97 -6.22
C LEU A 43 3.19 0.27 -5.89
N MET A 44 4.04 0.02 -6.89
CA MET A 44 5.39 -0.53 -6.66
C MET A 44 6.29 0.43 -5.89
N TYR A 45 6.19 1.74 -6.18
CA TYR A 45 6.89 2.77 -5.42
C TYR A 45 6.38 2.84 -3.98
N ALA A 46 5.06 2.87 -3.78
CA ALA A 46 4.44 2.84 -2.45
C ALA A 46 4.91 1.63 -1.65
N ARG A 47 4.96 0.44 -2.26
CA ARG A 47 5.56 -0.74 -1.61
C ARG A 47 7.02 -0.46 -1.21
N ARG A 48 7.85 0.01 -2.14
CA ARG A 48 9.28 0.25 -1.91
C ARG A 48 9.56 1.20 -0.74
N VAL A 49 8.78 2.27 -0.57
CA VAL A 49 9.04 3.25 0.50
C VAL A 49 8.94 2.63 1.90
N PHE A 50 8.07 1.63 2.11
CA PHE A 50 7.96 0.93 3.39
C PHE A 50 9.08 -0.10 3.62
N TYR A 51 9.74 -0.59 2.56
CA TYR A 51 10.89 -1.51 2.69
C TYR A 51 12.22 -0.76 2.88
N LYS A 52 12.35 0.40 2.25
CA LYS A 52 13.54 1.26 2.37
C LYS A 52 13.09 2.67 2.71
N ILE A 53 13.08 2.96 4.01
CA ILE A 53 12.71 4.25 4.55
C ILE A 53 13.76 5.29 4.15
N ASP A 54 13.31 6.38 3.55
CA ASP A 54 14.10 7.55 3.20
C ASP A 54 13.63 8.72 4.07
N THR A 55 14.57 9.34 4.78
CA THR A 55 14.35 10.46 5.69
C THR A 55 14.77 11.80 5.10
N THR A 56 15.25 11.84 3.85
CA THR A 56 15.68 13.07 3.19
C THR A 56 14.48 13.97 2.91
N SER A 57 14.48 15.23 3.37
CA SER A 57 13.40 16.22 3.14
C SER A 57 11.98 15.70 3.46
N PRO A 58 11.74 15.13 4.65
CA PRO A 58 10.54 14.35 4.93
C PRO A 58 9.26 15.21 4.94
N LEU A 59 8.12 14.63 4.57
CA LEU A 59 6.80 15.24 4.78
C LEU A 59 6.35 15.14 6.24
N ASN A 60 6.84 14.11 6.94
CA ASN A 60 6.67 13.95 8.38
C ASN A 60 8.03 14.01 9.09
N PRO A 61 8.47 15.20 9.54
CA PRO A 61 9.75 15.36 10.23
C PRO A 61 9.84 14.58 11.55
N GLU A 62 8.72 14.41 12.28
CA GLU A 62 8.69 13.61 13.51
C GLU A 62 9.07 12.16 13.20
N ALA A 63 8.41 11.55 12.22
CA ALA A 63 8.70 10.17 11.83
C ALA A 63 10.16 9.99 11.37
N ALA A 64 10.72 10.97 10.64
CA ALA A 64 12.12 10.93 10.22
C ALA A 64 13.09 11.02 11.41
N VAL A 65 12.87 11.97 12.31
CA VAL A 65 13.70 12.15 13.52
C VAL A 65 13.65 10.92 14.41
N LEU A 66 12.46 10.36 14.64
CA LEU A 66 12.33 9.14 15.43
C LEU A 66 13.00 7.95 14.73
N TYR A 67 12.85 7.78 13.42
CA TYR A 67 13.52 6.70 12.71
C TYR A 67 15.05 6.75 12.86
N GLU A 68 15.65 7.94 12.83
CA GLU A 68 17.09 8.14 12.95
C GLU A 68 17.62 8.11 14.39
N LYS A 69 16.86 8.63 15.35
CA LYS A 69 17.34 8.88 16.72
C LYS A 69 16.70 8.00 17.79
N ASP A 70 15.50 7.49 17.56
CA ASP A 70 14.76 6.62 18.49
C ASP A 70 13.88 5.61 17.73
N VAL A 71 14.54 4.60 17.18
CA VAL A 71 13.89 3.57 16.36
C VAL A 71 12.84 2.77 17.15
N GLN A 72 12.93 2.73 18.49
CA GLN A 72 11.96 2.00 19.32
C GLN A 72 10.65 2.77 19.40
N LEU A 73 10.72 4.07 19.67
CA LEU A 73 9.53 4.92 19.67
C LEU A 73 8.90 5.00 18.27
N PHE A 74 9.73 5.07 17.22
CA PHE A 74 9.27 4.97 15.83
C PHE A 74 8.45 3.69 15.60
N LYS A 75 8.99 2.52 15.98
CA LYS A 75 8.29 1.24 15.85
C LYS A 75 6.98 1.21 16.63
N SER A 76 6.95 1.76 17.85
CA SER A 76 5.71 1.84 18.64
C SER A 76 4.63 2.62 17.89
N LYS A 77 4.96 3.79 17.36
CA LYS A 77 4.03 4.62 16.56
C LYS A 77 3.54 3.90 15.29
N VAL A 78 4.44 3.20 14.60
CA VAL A 78 4.09 2.39 13.42
C VAL A 78 3.14 1.26 13.80
N ILE A 79 3.37 0.57 14.92
CA ILE A 79 2.49 -0.49 15.42
C ILE A 79 1.08 0.05 15.69
N ASP A 80 0.96 1.26 16.25
CA ASP A 80 -0.33 1.88 16.50
C ASP A 80 -1.07 2.19 15.19
N SER A 81 -0.38 2.72 14.18
CA SER A 81 -0.94 2.88 12.82
C SER A 81 -1.39 1.54 12.21
N VAL A 82 -0.58 0.48 12.33
CA VAL A 82 -0.92 -0.84 11.79
C VAL A 82 -2.13 -1.45 12.49
N LYS A 83 -2.22 -1.33 13.82
CA LYS A 83 -3.38 -1.79 14.60
C LYS A 83 -4.66 -1.11 14.14
N LEU A 84 -4.62 0.22 13.97
CA LEU A 84 -5.75 0.98 13.46
C LEU A 84 -6.14 0.53 12.04
N CYS A 85 -5.18 0.43 11.12
CA CYS A 85 -5.47 -0.07 9.77
C CYS A 85 -6.06 -1.48 9.77
N SER A 86 -5.60 -2.34 10.68
CA SER A 86 -6.09 -3.72 10.78
C SER A 86 -7.51 -3.81 11.35
N SER A 87 -7.88 -2.92 12.29
CA SER A 87 -9.23 -2.92 12.86
C SER A 87 -10.30 -2.42 11.88
N HIS A 88 -9.90 -1.67 10.85
CA HIS A 88 -10.77 -1.12 9.81
C HIS A 88 -10.64 -1.84 8.46
N LEU A 89 -9.97 -3.00 8.41
CA LEU A 89 -9.68 -3.72 7.15
C LEU A 89 -10.94 -4.08 6.35
N PHE A 90 -12.04 -4.36 7.04
CA PHE A 90 -13.31 -4.79 6.45
C PHE A 90 -14.37 -3.68 6.40
N ASP A 91 -13.97 -2.44 6.70
CA ASP A 91 -14.87 -1.30 6.60
C ASP A 91 -15.27 -1.07 5.14
N GLN A 92 -16.51 -0.63 4.96
CA GLN A 92 -16.98 -0.22 3.64
C GLN A 92 -16.26 1.06 3.20
N PRO A 93 -15.95 1.21 1.90
CA PRO A 93 -15.38 2.43 1.37
C PRO A 93 -16.25 3.65 1.72
N LYS A 94 -15.61 4.78 2.03
CA LYS A 94 -16.31 6.05 2.31
C LYS A 94 -17.00 6.63 1.07
N ILE A 95 -16.58 6.19 -0.12
CA ILE A 95 -17.08 6.67 -1.41
C ILE A 95 -18.01 5.59 -1.97
N GLU A 96 -19.18 6.01 -2.46
CA GLU A 96 -20.09 5.17 -3.21
C GLU A 96 -19.53 4.87 -4.61
N ASP A 97 -18.50 4.04 -4.67
CA ASP A 97 -17.93 3.50 -5.91
C ASP A 97 -18.27 2.00 -6.00
N PRO A 98 -19.15 1.59 -6.93
CA PRO A 98 -19.52 0.19 -7.09
C PRO A 98 -18.35 -0.71 -7.56
N TYR A 99 -17.25 -0.11 -8.02
CA TYR A 99 -16.05 -0.81 -8.47
C TYR A 99 -14.88 -0.71 -7.47
N ALA A 100 -15.13 -0.18 -6.25
CA ALA A 100 -14.13 -0.16 -5.20
C ALA A 100 -13.66 -1.58 -4.85
N ILE A 101 -12.36 -1.73 -4.60
CA ILE A 101 -11.82 -2.97 -4.07
C ILE A 101 -12.12 -3.00 -2.57
N ILE A 102 -12.90 -4.00 -2.15
CA ILE A 102 -13.31 -4.18 -0.74
C ILE A 102 -12.77 -5.53 -0.26
N PHE A 103 -12.26 -5.56 0.96
CA PHE A 103 -11.90 -6.80 1.63
C PHE A 103 -13.08 -7.32 2.45
N SER A 104 -13.24 -8.63 2.48
CA SER A 104 -14.22 -9.31 3.32
C SER A 104 -13.55 -10.44 4.09
N PRO A 105 -14.11 -10.83 5.25
CA PRO A 105 -13.66 -12.02 5.95
C PRO A 105 -13.73 -13.26 5.04
N TRP A 106 -12.82 -14.19 5.25
CA TRP A 106 -12.81 -15.44 4.50
C TRP A 106 -14.11 -16.22 4.71
N ASN A 107 -14.82 -16.47 3.61
CA ASN A 107 -15.97 -17.35 3.53
C ASN A 107 -15.69 -18.52 2.58
N PRO A 108 -15.51 -19.76 3.09
CA PRO A 108 -15.25 -20.94 2.26
C PRO A 108 -16.28 -21.14 1.14
N ALA A 109 -17.57 -20.93 1.43
CA ALA A 109 -18.66 -21.14 0.48
C ALA A 109 -18.61 -20.19 -0.73
N ILE A 110 -17.94 -19.04 -0.60
CA ILE A 110 -17.78 -18.06 -1.68
C ILE A 110 -16.41 -18.19 -2.35
N HIS A 111 -15.36 -18.44 -1.56
CA HIS A 111 -13.98 -18.28 -2.02
C HIS A 111 -13.28 -19.60 -2.40
N ASP A 112 -13.74 -20.76 -1.92
CA ASP A 112 -13.02 -22.03 -2.14
C ASP A 112 -12.90 -22.38 -3.63
N GLU A 113 -14.00 -22.29 -4.39
CA GLU A 113 -14.00 -22.61 -5.82
C GLU A 113 -12.97 -21.78 -6.59
N ALA A 114 -12.95 -20.46 -6.35
CA ALA A 114 -11.99 -19.55 -7.00
C ALA A 114 -10.55 -19.87 -6.58
N ARG A 115 -10.32 -20.15 -5.30
CA ARG A 115 -9.00 -20.53 -4.76
C ARG A 115 -8.50 -21.83 -5.40
N GLU A 116 -9.33 -22.86 -5.51
CA GLU A 116 -8.97 -24.13 -6.13
C GLU A 116 -8.64 -23.96 -7.61
N LYS A 117 -9.42 -23.17 -8.36
CA LYS A 117 -9.11 -22.83 -9.75
C LYS A 117 -7.75 -22.14 -9.90
N MET A 118 -7.46 -21.16 -9.04
CA MET A 118 -6.16 -20.46 -9.07
C MET A 118 -4.97 -21.38 -8.76
N LEU A 119 -5.14 -22.32 -7.83
CA LEU A 119 -4.10 -23.28 -7.47
C LEU A 119 -3.86 -24.31 -8.59
N THR A 120 -4.92 -24.83 -9.20
CA THR A 120 -4.85 -25.82 -10.29
C THR A 120 -4.32 -25.23 -11.59
N GLN A 121 -4.62 -23.96 -11.90
CA GLN A 121 -4.12 -23.28 -13.08
C GLN A 121 -2.60 -23.04 -13.02
N LYS A 122 -2.05 -22.74 -11.84
CA LYS A 122 -0.60 -22.70 -11.61
C LYS A 122 0.09 -24.05 -11.78
N VAL A 123 -0.61 -25.16 -11.51
CA VAL A 123 -0.09 -26.51 -11.73
C VAL A 123 0.01 -26.77 -13.23
N ARG A 124 -1.01 -26.46 -14.04
CA ARG A 124 -0.98 -26.63 -15.51
C ARG A 124 0.11 -25.83 -16.21
N ALA A 125 0.35 -24.57 -15.80
CA ALA A 125 1.40 -23.74 -16.39
C ALA A 125 2.83 -24.29 -16.19
N LYS A 126 3.05 -25.18 -15.20
CA LYS A 126 4.32 -25.89 -15.00
C LYS A 126 4.46 -27.15 -15.86
N PHE A 127 3.35 -27.72 -16.34
CA PHE A 127 3.33 -28.96 -17.13
C PHE A 127 3.25 -28.74 -18.64
N THR A 128 3.19 -27.50 -19.13
CA THR A 128 3.20 -27.17 -20.58
C THR A 128 4.59 -26.81 -21.13
N PHE A 129 5.67 -27.06 -20.40
CA PHE A 129 7.05 -27.02 -20.91
C PHE A 129 7.70 -28.41 -20.78
N SER A 130 7.25 -29.33 -21.61
CA SER A 130 8.03 -30.50 -22.01
C SER A 130 7.75 -30.70 -23.50
N LEU A 131 8.76 -30.37 -24.31
CA LEU A 131 8.88 -30.78 -25.72
C LEU A 131 8.72 -32.30 -25.83
#